data_AF-A0A2S9G3Q7-F1
#
_entry.id   AF-A0A2S9G3Q7-F1
#
_cell.length_a   1.000
_cell.length_b   1.000
_cell.length_c   1.000
_cell.angle_alpha   90.00
_cell.angle_beta   90.00
_cell.angle_gamma   90.00
#
_symmetry.space_group_name_H-M   'P 1'
#
loop_
_entity.id
_entity.type
_entity.pdbx_description
1 polymer ?
#
loop_
_entity_poly.entity_id
_entity_poly.type
_entity_poly.pdbx_seq_one_letter_code
_entity_poly.pdbx_strand_id
1 'polypeptide(L)'
;LHPQVWAVGDCASVDTDPSGGALRRQVSILVDNILAVRNGHAPKEYDGYTVAPVATDAHHLIAAEFDRSGRITSSLPSFVDPLTS
;
A
#
# COMPACT_ATOMS: atom_id res chain seq x y z
N LEU A 1 22.10 -10.23 3.94
CA LEU A 1 20.93 -9.68 4.66
C LEU A 1 21.43 -8.68 5.69
N HIS A 2 20.84 -7.48 5.76
CA HIS A 2 21.23 -6.42 6.69
C HIS A 2 20.06 -6.13 7.65
N PRO A 3 20.05 -6.68 8.88
CA PRO A 3 18.87 -6.66 9.77
C PRO A 3 18.53 -5.26 10.32
N GLN A 4 19.43 -4.28 10.16
CA GLN A 4 19.23 -2.90 10.60
C GLN A 4 18.94 -1.94 9.44
N VAL A 5 18.91 -2.43 8.20
CA VAL A 5 18.60 -1.64 7.02
C VAL A 5 17.16 -1.91 6.62
N TRP A 6 16.42 -0.82 6.42
CA TRP A 6 15.01 -0.85 6.04
C TRP A 6 14.83 -0.10 4.72
N ALA A 7 13.82 -0.48 3.93
CA ALA A 7 13.50 0.14 2.65
C ALA A 7 11.99 0.36 2.51
N VAL A 8 11.61 1.30 1.65
CA VAL A 8 10.22 1.66 1.35
C VAL A 8 10.10 2.22 -0.07
N GLY A 9 8.91 2.16 -0.67
CA GLY A 9 8.64 2.68 -2.00
C GLY A 9 9.23 1.79 -3.11
N ASP A 10 9.41 2.37 -4.29
CA ASP A 10 9.76 1.65 -5.52
C ASP A 10 11.13 0.96 -5.46
N CYS A 11 12.03 1.41 -4.59
CA CYS A 11 13.33 0.76 -4.39
C CYS A 11 13.28 -0.44 -3.44
N ALA A 12 12.17 -0.63 -2.72
CA ALA A 12 11.95 -1.80 -1.90
C ALA A 12 11.35 -2.92 -2.76
N SER A 13 11.95 -4.10 -2.70
CA SER A 13 11.38 -5.32 -3.29
C SER A 13 10.19 -5.82 -2.45
N VAL A 14 9.13 -5.03 -2.42
CA VAL A 14 7.85 -5.41 -1.84
C VAL A 14 7.08 -6.19 -2.89
N ASP A 15 6.52 -7.34 -2.51
CA ASP A 15 5.70 -8.18 -3.37
C ASP A 15 4.30 -7.54 -3.57
N THR A 16 4.26 -6.42 -4.31
CA THR A 16 3.06 -5.69 -4.77
C THR A 16 3.49 -4.65 -5.82
N ASP A 17 2.57 -4.17 -6.65
CA ASP A 17 2.88 -3.15 -7.65
C ASP A 17 3.25 -1.80 -6.99
N PRO A 18 4.29 -1.10 -7.48
CA PRO A 18 4.66 0.21 -6.95
C PRO A 18 3.59 1.26 -7.24
N SER A 19 3.21 2.04 -6.23
CA SER A 19 2.31 3.18 -6.42
C SER A 19 2.55 4.28 -5.38
N GLY A 20 2.30 5.53 -5.79
CA GLY A 20 2.35 6.68 -4.88
C GLY A 20 1.35 6.58 -3.74
N GLY A 21 0.19 5.94 -3.95
CA GLY A 21 -0.80 5.73 -2.89
C GLY A 21 -0.37 4.67 -1.87
N ALA A 22 0.41 3.66 -2.28
CA ALA A 22 0.99 2.68 -1.36
C ALA A 22 2.02 3.30 -0.40
N LEU A 23 2.81 4.27 -0.88
CA LEU A 23 3.93 4.86 -0.15
C LEU A 23 3.53 5.33 1.26
N ARG A 24 2.37 5.98 1.40
CA ARG A 24 1.90 6.48 2.71
C ARG A 24 1.69 5.35 3.72
N ARG A 25 1.07 4.24 3.30
CA ARG A 25 0.84 3.08 4.18
C ARG A 25 2.15 2.37 4.52
N GLN A 26 3.02 2.19 3.52
CA GLN A 26 4.33 1.58 3.74
C GLN A 26 5.19 2.38 4.74
N VAL A 27 5.23 3.71 4.61
CA VAL A 27 5.95 4.59 5.56
C VAL A 27 5.40 4.46 6.97
N SER A 28 4.06 4.45 7.12
CA SER A 28 3.43 4.29 8.45
C SER A 28 3.84 2.99 9.13
N ILE A 29 3.72 1.86 8.42
CA ILE A 29 4.09 0.54 8.96
C ILE A 29 5.59 0.44 9.22
N LEU A 30 6.41 1.02 8.35
CA LEU A 30 7.86 1.00 8.53
C LEU A 30 8.28 1.74 9.81
N VAL A 31 7.73 2.93 10.05
CA VAL A 31 8.02 3.71 11.26
C VAL A 31 7.61 2.94 12.51
N ASP A 32 6.40 2.37 12.51
CA ASP A 32 5.90 1.55 13.62
C ASP A 32 6.80 0.33 13.87
N ASN A 33 7.27 -0.34 12.82
CA ASN A 33 8.14 -1.50 12.92
C ASN A 33 9.53 -1.15 13.46
N ILE A 34 10.12 -0.03 13.03
CA ILE A 34 11.40 0.45 13.57
C ILE A 34 11.28 0.68 15.08
N LEU A 35 10.19 1.29 15.55
CA LEU A 35 9.94 1.51 16.98
C LEU A 35 9.68 0.19 17.73
N ALA A 36 8.88 -0.72 17.15
CA ALA A 36 8.58 -2.02 17.74
C ALA A 36 9.86 -2.84 17.96
N VAL A 37 10.69 -2.98 16.93
CA VAL A 37 11.94 -3.75 17.00
C VAL A 37 12.92 -3.13 18.00
N ARG A 38 13.03 -1.79 18.05
CA ARG A 38 13.88 -1.11 19.05
C ARG A 38 13.45 -1.40 20.49
N ASN A 39 12.16 -1.66 20.71
CA ASN A 39 11.60 -1.98 22.01
C ASN A 39 11.50 -3.50 22.28
N GLY A 40 12.08 -4.35 21.42
CA GLY A 40 12.05 -5.80 21.57
C GLY A 40 10.71 -6.46 21.20
N HIS A 41 9.84 -5.76 20.48
CA HIS A 41 8.58 -6.30 19.97
C HIS A 41 8.71 -6.81 18.53
N ALA A 42 7.82 -7.71 18.15
CA ALA A 42 7.73 -8.20 16.77
C ALA A 42 7.20 -7.10 15.82
N PRO A 43 7.74 -7.00 14.58
CA PRO A 43 7.20 -6.10 13.56
C PRO A 43 5.87 -6.62 13.02
N LYS A 44 5.06 -5.71 12.48
CA LYS A 44 3.85 -6.00 11.72
C LYS A 44 4.18 -6.17 10.25
N GLU A 45 3.37 -6.96 9.56
CA GLU A 45 3.49 -7.14 8.12
C GLU A 45 2.71 -6.08 7.34
N TYR A 46 3.25 -5.70 6.18
CA TYR A 46 2.51 -4.92 5.20
C TYR A 46 1.60 -5.84 4.38
N ASP A 47 0.31 -5.51 4.31
CA ASP A 47 -0.71 -6.25 3.56
C ASP A 47 -0.49 -6.21 2.03
N GLY A 48 0.40 -5.34 1.56
CA GLY A 48 0.69 -5.17 0.13
C GLY A 48 -0.33 -4.27 -0.56
N TYR A 49 -1.05 -3.43 0.19
CA TYR A 49 -1.93 -2.41 -0.37
C TYR A 49 -1.27 -1.66 -1.53
N THR A 50 -2.00 -1.46 -2.61
CA THR A 50 -1.57 -0.60 -3.69
C THR A 50 -2.78 -0.05 -4.43
N VAL A 51 -2.56 0.97 -5.24
CA VAL A 51 -3.60 1.65 -6.00
C VAL A 51 -3.12 1.91 -7.43
N ALA A 52 -4.01 1.67 -8.39
CA ALA A 52 -3.79 1.94 -9.80
C ALA A 52 -5.00 2.69 -10.35
N PRO A 53 -4.97 4.04 -10.41
CA PRO A 53 -6.03 4.79 -11.06
C PRO A 53 -5.96 4.56 -12.57
N VAL A 54 -7.07 4.08 -13.15
CA VAL A 54 -7.20 3.82 -14.59
C VAL A 54 -8.16 4.84 -15.18
N ALA A 55 -7.63 5.82 -15.91
CA ALA A 55 -8.48 6.77 -16.64
C ALA A 55 -9.27 6.03 -17.73
N THR A 56 -10.59 6.21 -17.74
CA THR A 56 -11.51 5.59 -18.70
C THR A 56 -11.91 6.57 -19.81
N ASP A 57 -11.99 7.87 -19.48
CA ASP A 57 -12.05 8.98 -20.43
C ASP A 57 -11.51 10.29 -19.82
N ALA A 58 -11.78 11.44 -20.43
CA ALA A 58 -11.29 12.74 -19.98
C ALA A 58 -11.85 13.21 -18.62
N HIS A 59 -12.94 12.61 -18.15
CA HIS A 59 -13.66 13.00 -16.95
C HIS A 59 -13.86 11.85 -15.95
N HIS A 60 -13.59 10.60 -16.36
CA HIS A 60 -13.81 9.42 -15.53
C HIS A 60 -12.51 8.61 -15.29
N LEU A 61 -12.41 8.01 -14.11
CA LEU A 61 -11.31 7.12 -13.73
C LEU A 61 -11.80 6.05 -12.77
N ILE A 62 -11.31 4.82 -12.94
CA ILE A 62 -11.50 3.73 -11.98
C ILE A 62 -10.40 3.82 -10.91
N ALA A 63 -10.78 3.98 -9.66
CA ALA A 63 -9.86 4.05 -8.51
C ALA A 63 -9.61 2.64 -7.95
N ALA A 64 -8.94 1.79 -8.73
CA ALA A 64 -8.69 0.41 -8.34
C ALA A 64 -7.69 0.34 -7.18
N GLU A 65 -8.14 -0.13 -6.02
CA GLU A 65 -7.32 -0.40 -4.82
C GLU A 65 -7.35 -1.89 -4.48
N PHE A 66 -6.19 -2.49 -4.24
CA PHE A 66 -6.07 -3.92 -3.94
C PHE A 66 -4.95 -4.24 -2.95
N ASP A 67 -5.08 -5.38 -2.27
CA ASP A 67 -4.01 -5.96 -1.45
C ASP A 67 -3.10 -6.89 -2.28
N ARG A 68 -2.08 -7.49 -1.63
CA ARG A 68 -1.16 -8.43 -2.27
C ARG A 68 -1.84 -9.63 -2.95
N SER A 69 -3.01 -10.04 -2.46
CA SER A 69 -3.77 -11.15 -3.02
C SER A 69 -4.69 -10.74 -4.18
N GLY A 70 -4.66 -9.47 -4.57
CA GLY A 70 -5.55 -8.91 -5.59
C GLY A 70 -6.98 -8.68 -5.10
N ARG A 71 -7.23 -8.74 -3.78
CA ARG A 71 -8.56 -8.46 -3.24
C ARG A 71 -8.78 -6.95 -3.20
N ILE A 72 -9.97 -6.53 -3.61
CA ILE A 72 -10.37 -5.13 -3.60
C ILE A 72 -10.38 -4.60 -2.16
N THR A 73 -9.73 -3.45 -1.95
CA THR A 73 -9.60 -2.77 -0.65
C THR A 73 -9.88 -1.28 -0.80
N SER A 74 -11.13 -0.96 -1.16
CA SER A 74 -11.53 0.43 -1.40
C SER A 74 -11.43 1.27 -0.13
N SER A 75 -10.75 2.41 -0.23
CA SER A 75 -10.74 3.45 0.80
C SER A 75 -11.84 4.50 0.59
N LEU A 76 -12.58 4.41 -0.52
CA LEU A 76 -13.67 5.32 -0.84
C LEU A 76 -14.89 5.09 0.08
N PRO A 77 -15.76 6.11 0.24
CA PRO A 77 -17.01 5.95 0.95
C PRO A 77 -17.86 4.81 0.36
N SER A 78 -18.59 4.09 1.20
CA SER A 78 -19.33 2.86 0.82
C SER A 78 -20.42 3.07 -0.25
N PHE A 79 -20.84 4.30 -0.49
CA PHE A 79 -21.81 4.64 -1.53
C PHE A 79 -21.17 4.92 -2.90
N VAL A 80 -19.84 4.90 -3.00
CA VAL A 80 -19.09 5.04 -4.25
C VAL A 80 -18.59 3.66 -4.65
N ASP A 81 -19.01 3.19 -5.82
CA ASP A 81 -18.49 1.96 -6.40
C ASP A 81 -17.11 2.26 -7.04
N PRO A 82 -16.02 1.65 -6.54
CA PRO A 82 -14.68 1.91 -7.04
C PRO A 82 -14.45 1.41 -8.48
N LEU A 83 -15.35 0.59 -9.03
CA LEU A 83 -15.19 -0.04 -10.35
C LEU A 83 -16.06 0.55 -11.46
N THR A 84 -16.99 1.46 -11.15
CA THR A 84 -17.96 1.99 -12.13
C THR A 84 -17.93 3.51 -12.29
N SER A 85 -16.83 4.14 -11.86
CA SER A 85 -16.60 5.58 -11.98
C SER A 85 -16.57 6.10 -13.41
#